data_AF-A0A4R4NF89-F1
#
_entry.id   AF-A0A4R4NF89-F1
#
_cell.length_a   1.000
_cell.length_b   1.000
_cell.length_c   1.000
_cell.angle_alpha   90.00
_cell.angle_beta   90.00
_cell.angle_gamma   90.00
#
_symmetry.space_group_name_H-M   'P 1'
#
loop_
_entity.id
_entity.type
_entity.pdbx_description
1 polymer ?
#
loop_
_entity_poly.entity_id
_entity_poly.type
_entity_poly.pdbx_seq_one_letter_code
_entity_poly.pdbx_strand_id
1 'polypeptide(L)'
;MPLTCGIDWAEKYHDVALVDQPGRLVAKRRISDDVHGWRTLVDLLAEHGDCPGEQIPVAIETSRGLLVSCLRATGRKVYAINPLAVARYRERHTVARAKSDHADAMTPANILRVDADHHRPLPADSELVQAIAVLARAQQDAVWNRQQLANQLRSLLREYFPAALTAFHVKNIGLTSREARAVLQAAPTPAAAAKLTTRRLHDLLRSSGRRRNIGTWAERLQTLFRGEHLHQLPLVEEALGRQAQALLLQLYAACRAADELSEATSEAFHQHPDAAVVTSFPGLADLTGARVLAELGDDRARFTDARALKAYAGAAPITRASGKSLVVHHRKVKNQRLAAAGYVWAFASLRAPGPRAHYDRRRTEGDRHSSALRNTFNRLLGCLHHCLQEGMIYNEHVAFPPRSKATA
;
A
#
# COMPACT_ATOMS: atom_id res chain seq x y z
N MET A 1 -15.76 -35.10 14.49
CA MET A 1 -15.74 -34.03 15.52
C MET A 1 -15.04 -32.85 14.88
N PRO A 2 -15.52 -31.61 15.05
CA PRO A 2 -14.95 -30.48 14.33
C PRO A 2 -13.53 -30.20 14.82
N LEU A 3 -12.56 -30.34 13.92
CA LEU A 3 -11.15 -30.05 14.17
C LEU A 3 -10.81 -28.63 13.71
N THR A 4 -9.80 -28.03 14.34
CA THR A 4 -9.15 -26.82 13.81
C THR A 4 -7.68 -27.09 13.55
N CYS A 5 -7.15 -26.49 12.49
CA CYS A 5 -5.74 -26.58 12.13
C CYS A 5 -5.05 -25.25 12.42
N GLY A 6 -3.89 -25.32 13.06
CA GLY A 6 -2.99 -24.18 13.23
C GLY A 6 -1.67 -24.45 12.53
N ILE A 7 -1.16 -23.45 11.84
CA ILE A 7 0.14 -23.47 11.16
C ILE A 7 0.99 -22.33 11.70
N ASP A 8 2.10 -22.69 12.34
CA ASP A 8 3.16 -21.73 12.64
C ASP A 8 4.13 -21.66 11.46
N TRP A 9 4.24 -20.47 10.88
CA TRP A 9 4.96 -20.23 9.64
C TRP A 9 6.39 -19.76 9.92
N ALA A 10 7.37 -20.49 9.41
CA ALA A 10 8.78 -20.08 9.37
C ALA A 10 9.43 -20.40 8.02
N GLU A 11 10.62 -19.84 7.77
CA GLU A 11 11.30 -19.87 6.46
C GLU A 11 11.70 -21.26 5.97
N LYS A 12 12.11 -22.17 6.88
CA LYS A 12 12.59 -23.51 6.48
C LYS A 12 11.52 -24.59 6.58
N TYR A 13 10.74 -24.53 7.65
CA TYR A 13 9.73 -25.52 7.98
C TYR A 13 8.54 -24.83 8.61
N HIS A 14 7.36 -25.44 8.50
CA HIS A 14 6.17 -25.02 9.20
C HIS A 14 5.76 -26.10 10.18
N ASP A 15 5.36 -25.69 11.39
CA ASP A 15 4.78 -26.60 12.35
C ASP A 15 3.26 -26.57 12.21
N VAL A 16 2.65 -27.75 12.15
CA VAL A 16 1.21 -27.96 11.94
C VAL A 16 0.64 -28.69 13.15
N ALA A 17 -0.47 -28.20 13.69
CA ALA A 17 -1.22 -28.87 14.75
C ALA A 17 -2.70 -28.98 14.41
N LEU A 18 -3.30 -30.14 14.68
CA LEU A 18 -4.74 -30.37 14.65
C LEU A 18 -5.26 -30.48 16.08
N VAL A 19 -6.33 -29.75 16.38
CA VAL A 19 -6.91 -29.67 17.71
C VAL A 19 -8.40 -30.00 17.65
N ASP A 20 -8.87 -30.84 18.58
CA ASP A 20 -10.29 -31.18 18.72
C ASP A 20 -11.07 -30.13 19.53
N GLN A 21 -12.40 -30.29 19.63
CA GLN A 21 -13.27 -29.39 20.39
C GLN A 21 -12.85 -29.17 21.86
N PRO A 22 -12.51 -30.24 22.62
CA PRO A 22 -11.92 -30.10 23.96
C PRO A 22 -10.60 -29.32 24.03
N GLY A 23 -9.88 -29.15 22.92
CA GLY A 23 -8.56 -28.51 22.89
C GLY A 23 -7.39 -29.49 22.98
N ARG A 24 -7.63 -30.79 22.80
CA ARG A 24 -6.60 -31.82 22.79
C ARG A 24 -5.90 -31.84 21.42
N LEU A 25 -4.60 -32.07 21.46
CA LEU A 25 -3.80 -32.29 20.26
C LEU A 25 -4.17 -33.65 19.66
N VAL A 26 -4.74 -33.62 18.45
CA VAL A 26 -5.11 -34.83 17.70
C VAL A 26 -3.93 -35.30 16.87
N ALA A 27 -3.29 -34.38 16.15
CA ALA A 27 -2.13 -34.68 15.34
C ALA A 27 -1.20 -33.49 15.23
N LYS A 28 0.07 -33.79 14.94
CA LYS A 28 1.11 -32.80 14.76
C LYS A 28 2.10 -33.25 13.70
N ARG A 29 2.55 -32.30 12.88
CA ARG A 29 3.57 -32.56 11.86
C ARG A 29 4.42 -31.32 11.64
N ARG A 30 5.67 -31.54 11.26
CA ARG A 30 6.52 -30.52 10.68
C ARG A 30 6.58 -30.75 9.18
N ILE A 31 6.34 -29.70 8.39
CA ILE A 31 6.33 -29.77 6.93
C ILE A 31 7.38 -28.83 6.34
N SER A 32 7.96 -29.18 5.18
CA SER A 32 8.82 -28.32 4.39
C SER A 32 8.02 -27.24 3.63
N ASP A 33 8.65 -26.12 3.30
CA ASP A 33 8.04 -25.09 2.43
C ASP A 33 8.20 -25.45 0.94
N ASP A 34 7.67 -26.63 0.56
CA ASP A 34 7.70 -27.17 -0.79
C ASP A 34 6.50 -28.08 -1.10
N VAL A 35 6.49 -28.68 -2.29
CA VAL A 35 5.41 -29.58 -2.73
C VAL A 35 5.30 -30.84 -1.85
N HIS A 36 6.41 -31.32 -1.29
CA HIS A 36 6.39 -32.48 -0.40
C HIS A 36 5.71 -32.12 0.93
N GLY A 37 6.04 -30.97 1.50
CA GLY A 37 5.38 -30.47 2.71
C GLY A 37 3.89 -30.17 2.48
N TRP A 38 3.54 -29.64 1.31
CA TRP A 38 2.14 -29.48 0.91
C TRP A 38 1.37 -30.80 0.86
N ARG A 39 1.91 -31.83 0.18
CA ARG A 39 1.28 -33.17 0.14
C ARG A 39 1.12 -33.74 1.55
N THR A 40 2.18 -33.64 2.34
CA THR A 40 2.20 -34.09 3.75
C THR A 40 1.12 -33.42 4.61
N LEU A 41 0.81 -32.15 4.35
CA LEU A 41 -0.28 -31.41 5.02
C LEU A 41 -1.65 -31.88 4.54
N VAL A 42 -1.86 -32.00 3.23
CA VAL A 42 -3.14 -32.46 2.67
C VAL A 42 -3.46 -33.88 3.12
N ASP A 43 -2.48 -34.78 3.09
CA ASP A 43 -2.62 -36.16 3.57
C ASP A 43 -2.97 -36.17 5.07
N LEU A 44 -2.29 -35.35 5.88
CA LEU A 44 -2.59 -35.22 7.31
C LEU A 44 -4.02 -34.76 7.56
N LEU A 45 -4.52 -33.78 6.77
CA LEU A 45 -5.88 -33.28 6.90
C LEU A 45 -6.89 -34.36 6.50
N ALA A 46 -6.66 -35.05 5.37
CA ALA A 46 -7.52 -36.11 4.87
C ALA A 46 -7.59 -37.32 5.82
N GLU A 47 -6.45 -37.74 6.39
CA GLU A 47 -6.36 -38.77 7.44
C GLU A 47 -7.26 -38.47 8.64
N HIS A 48 -7.55 -37.19 8.90
CA HIS A 48 -8.35 -36.72 10.02
C HIS A 48 -9.75 -36.22 9.63
N GLY A 49 -10.25 -36.64 8.46
CA GLY A 49 -11.63 -36.43 8.03
C GLY A 49 -11.88 -35.16 7.21
N ASP A 50 -10.82 -34.46 6.78
CA ASP A 50 -10.97 -33.36 5.84
C ASP A 50 -11.49 -33.86 4.49
N CYS A 51 -12.62 -33.32 4.05
CA CYS A 51 -13.24 -33.67 2.77
C CYS A 51 -13.97 -32.46 2.17
N PRO A 52 -14.39 -32.50 0.89
CA PRO A 52 -15.09 -31.38 0.26
C PRO A 52 -16.37 -30.92 1.01
N GLY A 53 -17.04 -31.82 1.74
CA GLY A 53 -18.25 -31.49 2.51
C GLY A 53 -17.97 -30.98 3.94
N GLU A 54 -16.81 -31.30 4.50
CA GLU A 54 -16.41 -30.93 5.86
C GLU A 54 -14.91 -30.59 5.87
N GLN A 55 -14.59 -29.34 5.53
CA GLN A 55 -13.21 -28.87 5.47
C GLN A 55 -12.76 -28.35 6.82
N ILE A 56 -11.58 -28.81 7.27
CA ILE A 56 -10.91 -28.34 8.46
C ILE A 56 -10.42 -26.90 8.21
N PRO A 57 -10.89 -25.92 8.99
CA PRO A 57 -10.46 -24.54 8.84
C PRO A 57 -9.05 -24.36 9.42
N VAL A 58 -8.28 -23.48 8.78
CA VAL A 58 -6.84 -23.30 9.07
C VAL A 58 -6.58 -21.90 9.58
N ALA A 59 -5.85 -21.78 10.68
CA ALA A 59 -5.31 -20.53 11.19
C ALA A 59 -3.79 -20.46 10.97
N ILE A 60 -3.30 -19.34 10.46
CA ILE A 60 -1.89 -19.12 10.12
C ILE A 60 -1.50 -17.66 10.40
N GLU A 61 -0.25 -17.40 10.77
CA GLU A 61 0.21 -16.05 11.15
C GLU A 61 0.53 -15.11 9.98
N THR A 62 0.28 -15.54 8.74
CA THR A 62 0.51 -14.75 7.53
C THR A 62 -0.68 -14.83 6.59
N SER A 63 -0.96 -13.74 5.88
CA SER A 63 -1.94 -13.70 4.77
C SER A 63 -1.30 -13.91 3.39
N ARG A 64 -0.01 -14.24 3.34
CA ARG A 64 0.83 -14.27 2.13
C ARG A 64 1.65 -15.56 2.05
N GLY A 65 2.07 -15.91 0.84
CA GLY A 65 2.92 -17.07 0.56
C GLY A 65 2.18 -18.16 -0.22
N LEU A 66 2.94 -19.04 -0.87
CA LEU A 66 2.38 -20.11 -1.71
C LEU A 66 1.51 -21.08 -0.91
N LEU A 67 1.91 -21.41 0.33
CA LEU A 67 1.10 -22.24 1.21
C LEU A 67 -0.30 -21.66 1.44
N VAL A 68 -0.41 -20.35 1.71
CA VAL A 68 -1.71 -19.67 1.90
C VAL A 68 -2.53 -19.71 0.60
N SER A 69 -1.90 -19.48 -0.55
CA SER A 69 -2.55 -19.57 -1.86
C SER A 69 -3.10 -20.97 -2.13
N CYS A 70 -2.29 -22.01 -1.90
CA CYS A 70 -2.71 -23.41 -2.05
C CYS A 70 -3.86 -23.77 -1.10
N LEU A 71 -3.78 -23.35 0.16
CA LEU A 71 -4.88 -23.55 1.13
C LEU A 71 -6.16 -22.89 0.63
N ARG A 72 -6.12 -21.63 0.18
CA ARG A 72 -7.30 -20.94 -0.37
C ARG A 72 -7.86 -21.64 -1.61
N ALA A 73 -7.00 -22.16 -2.48
CA ALA A 73 -7.40 -22.87 -3.69
C ALA A 73 -8.21 -24.16 -3.40
N THR A 74 -8.10 -24.72 -2.19
CA THR A 74 -8.95 -25.85 -1.77
C THR A 74 -10.38 -25.46 -1.42
N GLY A 75 -10.70 -24.17 -1.29
CA GLY A 75 -12.00 -23.68 -0.84
C GLY A 75 -12.18 -23.60 0.69
N ARG A 76 -11.21 -24.11 1.48
CA ARG A 76 -11.30 -24.09 2.95
C ARG A 76 -11.21 -22.69 3.51
N LYS A 77 -11.81 -22.48 4.68
CA LYS A 77 -11.67 -21.24 5.44
C LYS A 77 -10.25 -21.13 6.00
N VAL A 78 -9.53 -20.09 5.58
CA VAL A 78 -8.18 -19.76 6.07
C VAL A 78 -8.24 -18.46 6.85
N TYR A 79 -7.69 -18.43 8.04
CA TYR A 79 -7.67 -17.28 8.94
C TYR A 79 -6.25 -16.79 9.12
N ALA A 80 -5.97 -15.56 8.65
CA ALA A 80 -4.70 -14.89 8.95
C ALA A 80 -4.78 -14.24 10.34
N ILE A 81 -4.14 -14.86 11.34
CA ILE A 81 -4.13 -14.38 12.71
C ILE A 81 -2.96 -13.41 12.89
N ASN A 82 -3.22 -12.28 13.54
CA ASN A 82 -2.18 -11.30 13.83
C ASN A 82 -1.15 -11.91 14.81
N PRO A 83 0.16 -11.88 14.53
CA PRO A 83 1.18 -12.41 15.45
C PRO A 83 1.11 -11.83 16.87
N LEU A 84 0.68 -10.56 17.02
CA LEU A 84 0.46 -9.96 18.33
C LEU A 84 -0.73 -10.61 19.06
N ALA A 85 -1.79 -10.98 18.34
CA ALA A 85 -2.91 -11.71 18.94
C ALA A 85 -2.47 -13.11 19.39
N VAL A 86 -1.66 -13.82 18.56
CA VAL A 86 -1.09 -15.12 18.95
C VAL A 86 -0.20 -14.98 20.19
N ALA A 87 0.68 -13.99 20.23
CA ALA A 87 1.52 -13.71 21.38
C ALA A 87 0.71 -13.44 22.66
N ARG A 88 -0.36 -12.62 22.58
CA ARG A 88 -1.24 -12.33 23.72
C ARG A 88 -2.06 -13.53 24.16
N TYR A 89 -2.48 -14.38 23.23
CA TYR A 89 -3.15 -15.63 23.56
C TYR A 89 -2.19 -16.58 24.29
N ARG A 90 -0.94 -16.70 23.84
CA ARG A 90 0.09 -17.52 24.50
C ARG A 90 0.31 -17.09 25.96
N GLU A 91 0.39 -15.79 26.21
CA GLU A 91 0.55 -15.20 27.56
C GLU A 91 -0.62 -15.54 28.51
N ARG A 92 -1.80 -15.91 28.00
CA ARG A 92 -2.95 -16.35 28.81
C ARG A 92 -2.70 -17.69 29.50
N HIS A 93 -1.92 -18.57 28.88
CA HIS A 93 -1.75 -19.97 29.30
C HIS A 93 -0.38 -20.27 29.90
N THR A 94 0.64 -19.46 29.61
CA THR A 94 2.00 -19.69 30.12
C THR A 94 2.62 -18.38 30.59
N VAL A 95 2.81 -18.25 31.91
CA VAL A 95 3.46 -17.09 32.53
C VAL A 95 4.99 -17.18 32.41
N ALA A 96 5.52 -18.41 32.39
CA ALA A 96 6.92 -18.67 32.05
C ALA A 96 7.10 -18.47 30.55
N ARG A 97 7.93 -17.52 30.12
CA ARG A 97 8.24 -17.24 28.71
C ARG A 97 9.12 -18.32 28.06
N ALA A 98 8.95 -19.59 28.44
CA ALA A 98 9.66 -20.70 27.85
C ALA A 98 9.13 -20.90 26.42
N LYS A 99 9.94 -20.50 25.42
CA LYS A 99 9.67 -20.80 24.03
C LYS A 99 9.90 -22.30 23.82
N SER A 100 8.81 -23.02 23.65
CA SER A 100 8.84 -24.40 23.19
C SER A 100 8.27 -24.37 21.78
N ASP A 101 9.11 -24.66 20.77
CA ASP A 101 8.69 -24.83 19.37
C ASP A 101 7.53 -25.84 19.27
N HIS A 102 7.29 -26.64 20.32
CA HIS A 102 6.20 -27.59 20.34
C HIS A 102 4.79 -26.96 20.47
N ALA A 103 4.67 -25.77 21.07
CA ALA A 103 3.39 -25.13 21.40
C ALA A 103 2.90 -24.11 20.36
N ASP A 104 3.75 -23.75 19.39
CA ASP A 104 3.51 -22.57 18.56
C ASP A 104 2.36 -22.78 17.58
N ALA A 105 2.30 -23.90 16.85
CA ALA A 105 1.20 -24.21 15.93
C ALA A 105 -0.15 -24.51 16.62
N MET A 106 -0.13 -24.97 17.88
CA MET A 106 -1.35 -25.20 18.66
C MET A 106 -2.05 -23.89 19.04
N THR A 107 -1.30 -22.79 19.14
CA THR A 107 -1.84 -21.49 19.54
C THR A 107 -2.84 -20.95 18.51
N PRO A 108 -2.51 -20.83 17.20
CA PRO A 108 -3.47 -20.42 16.18
C PRO A 108 -4.62 -21.42 16.03
N ALA A 109 -4.39 -22.73 16.19
CA ALA A 109 -5.46 -23.74 16.18
C ALA A 109 -6.50 -23.49 17.29
N ASN A 110 -6.02 -23.20 18.51
CA ASN A 110 -6.88 -22.94 19.67
C ASN A 110 -7.58 -21.58 19.60
N ILE A 111 -6.92 -20.56 19.06
CA ILE A 111 -7.57 -19.26 18.76
C ILE A 111 -8.77 -19.48 17.86
N LEU A 112 -8.61 -20.25 16.78
CA LEU A 112 -9.70 -20.53 15.88
C LEU A 112 -10.78 -21.39 16.55
N ARG A 113 -10.41 -22.36 17.37
CA ARG A 113 -11.36 -23.22 18.08
C ARG A 113 -12.27 -22.45 19.04
N VAL A 114 -11.72 -21.48 19.76
CA VAL A 114 -12.44 -20.78 20.84
C VAL A 114 -13.05 -19.46 20.35
N ASP A 115 -12.36 -18.75 19.47
CA ASP A 115 -12.65 -17.36 19.13
C ASP A 115 -12.86 -17.16 17.61
N ALA A 116 -13.24 -18.21 16.85
CA ALA A 116 -13.47 -18.12 15.40
C ALA A 116 -14.29 -16.90 14.99
N ASP A 117 -15.37 -16.60 15.70
CA ASP A 117 -16.30 -15.50 15.40
C ASP A 117 -15.69 -14.11 15.58
N HIS A 118 -14.58 -14.01 16.33
CA HIS A 118 -13.81 -12.76 16.49
C HIS A 118 -12.75 -12.57 15.41
N HIS A 119 -12.52 -13.59 14.58
CA HIS A 119 -11.55 -13.58 13.48
C HIS A 119 -12.26 -13.64 12.13
N ARG A 120 -11.69 -12.97 11.13
CA ARG A 120 -12.23 -13.01 9.77
C ARG A 120 -11.42 -13.99 8.92
N PRO A 121 -12.09 -14.85 8.14
CA PRO A 121 -11.39 -15.61 7.13
C PRO A 121 -10.80 -14.64 6.09
N LEU A 122 -9.77 -15.12 5.39
CA LEU A 122 -9.26 -14.45 4.20
C LEU A 122 -10.40 -14.31 3.18
N PRO A 123 -10.52 -13.15 2.51
CA PRO A 123 -11.61 -12.90 1.59
C PRO A 123 -11.59 -13.87 0.41
N ALA A 124 -12.77 -14.16 -0.12
CA ALA A 124 -12.97 -14.96 -1.33
C ALA A 124 -12.77 -14.10 -2.60
N ASP A 125 -11.70 -13.31 -2.61
CA ASP A 125 -11.36 -12.40 -3.70
C ASP A 125 -11.13 -13.17 -5.02
N SER A 126 -11.59 -12.63 -6.15
CA SER A 126 -11.34 -13.21 -7.47
C SER A 126 -9.84 -13.23 -7.82
N GLU A 127 -9.45 -14.05 -8.79
CA GLU A 127 -8.08 -14.05 -9.33
C GLU A 127 -7.70 -12.66 -9.87
N LEU A 128 -8.64 -11.98 -10.56
CA LEU A 128 -8.40 -10.68 -11.17
C LEU A 128 -8.09 -9.60 -10.12
N VAL A 129 -8.87 -9.50 -9.04
CA VAL A 129 -8.58 -8.49 -8.00
C VAL A 129 -7.30 -8.81 -7.23
N GLN A 130 -6.94 -10.10 -7.09
CA GLN A 130 -5.67 -10.50 -6.51
C GLN A 130 -4.48 -10.08 -7.40
N ALA A 131 -4.60 -10.26 -8.72
CA ALA A 131 -3.61 -9.78 -9.68
C ALA A 131 -3.46 -8.25 -9.66
N ILE A 132 -4.60 -7.53 -9.64
CA ILE A 132 -4.62 -6.07 -9.46
C ILE A 132 -3.92 -5.69 -8.15
N ALA A 133 -4.15 -6.42 -7.06
CA ALA A 133 -3.50 -6.15 -5.78
C ALA A 133 -1.98 -6.35 -5.84
N VAL A 134 -1.48 -7.36 -6.55
CA VAL A 134 -0.03 -7.55 -6.76
C VAL A 134 0.54 -6.34 -7.51
N LEU A 135 -0.05 -5.99 -8.66
CA LEU A 135 0.43 -4.91 -9.53
C LEU A 135 0.35 -3.54 -8.82
N ALA A 136 -0.80 -3.20 -8.23
CA ALA A 136 -1.01 -1.91 -7.59
C ALA A 136 -0.09 -1.69 -6.37
N ARG A 137 0.19 -2.75 -5.60
CA ARG A 137 1.13 -2.69 -4.46
C ARG A 137 2.56 -2.51 -4.94
N ALA A 138 2.99 -3.28 -5.94
CA ALA A 138 4.31 -3.15 -6.55
C ALA A 138 4.50 -1.75 -7.16
N GLN A 139 3.48 -1.23 -7.84
CA GLN A 139 3.48 0.10 -8.42
C GLN A 139 3.62 1.19 -7.34
N GLN A 140 2.90 1.06 -6.22
CA GLN A 140 3.03 1.99 -5.10
C GLN A 140 4.41 1.93 -4.44
N ASP A 141 5.00 0.74 -4.32
CA ASP A 141 6.37 0.57 -3.79
C ASP A 141 7.41 1.20 -4.71
N ALA A 142 7.27 1.03 -6.03
CA ALA A 142 8.14 1.70 -7.01
C ALA A 142 8.06 3.24 -6.89
N VAL A 143 6.87 3.80 -6.67
CA VAL A 143 6.68 5.24 -6.42
C VAL A 143 7.36 5.70 -5.13
N TRP A 144 7.26 4.93 -4.04
CA TRP A 144 7.93 5.25 -2.78
C TRP A 144 9.46 5.16 -2.91
N ASN A 145 9.97 4.11 -3.55
CA ASN A 145 11.39 3.94 -3.83
C ASN A 145 11.92 5.10 -4.68
N ARG A 146 11.20 5.50 -5.74
CA ARG A 146 11.52 6.67 -6.55
C ARG A 146 11.65 7.93 -5.70
N GLN A 147 10.72 8.16 -4.77
CA GLN A 147 10.76 9.35 -3.90
C GLN A 147 11.92 9.30 -2.91
N GLN A 148 12.20 8.12 -2.33
CA GLN A 148 13.33 7.93 -1.42
C GLN A 148 14.66 8.20 -2.13
N LEU A 149 14.86 7.63 -3.32
CA LEU A 149 16.06 7.84 -4.14
C LEU A 149 16.21 9.30 -4.58
N ALA A 150 15.12 9.97 -4.96
CA ALA A 150 15.15 11.40 -5.28
C ALA A 150 15.53 12.26 -4.05
N ASN A 151 15.09 11.89 -2.84
CA ASN A 151 15.47 12.57 -1.61
C ASN A 151 16.94 12.34 -1.26
N GLN A 152 17.46 11.11 -1.44
CA GLN A 152 18.89 10.80 -1.25
C GLN A 152 19.75 11.59 -2.24
N LEU A 153 19.38 11.60 -3.52
CA LEU A 153 20.06 12.40 -4.55
C LEU A 153 20.00 13.89 -4.22
N ARG A 154 18.84 14.40 -3.78
CA ARG A 154 18.70 15.80 -3.33
C ARG A 154 19.65 16.10 -2.18
N SER A 155 19.74 15.21 -1.17
CA SER A 155 20.65 15.40 -0.03
C SER A 155 22.09 15.51 -0.50
N LEU A 156 22.54 14.55 -1.31
CA LEU A 156 23.90 14.52 -1.84
C LEU A 156 24.23 15.77 -2.67
N LEU A 157 23.33 16.17 -3.58
CA LEU A 157 23.55 17.37 -4.40
C LEU A 157 23.62 18.66 -3.57
N ARG A 158 23.02 18.73 -2.37
CA ARG A 158 23.17 19.90 -1.49
C ARG A 158 24.59 20.06 -0.96
N GLU A 159 25.36 18.98 -0.90
CA GLU A 159 26.71 18.97 -0.33
C GLU A 159 27.79 19.47 -1.30
N TYR A 160 27.56 19.34 -2.62
CA TYR A 160 28.58 19.68 -3.63
C TYR A 160 28.05 20.28 -4.94
N PHE A 161 26.75 20.19 -5.24
CA PHE A 161 26.21 20.66 -6.52
C PHE A 161 24.83 21.34 -6.39
N PRO A 162 24.71 22.40 -5.56
CA PRO A 162 23.43 23.07 -5.33
C PRO A 162 22.84 23.71 -6.60
N ALA A 163 23.68 24.12 -7.56
CA ALA A 163 23.24 24.67 -8.84
C ALA A 163 22.33 23.70 -9.61
N ALA A 164 22.56 22.38 -9.53
CA ALA A 164 21.68 21.36 -10.10
C ALA A 164 20.26 21.39 -9.49
N LEU A 165 20.16 21.61 -8.18
CA LEU A 165 18.87 21.70 -7.49
C LEU A 165 18.11 22.93 -7.97
N THR A 166 18.78 24.08 -8.08
CA THR A 166 18.17 25.31 -8.63
C THR A 166 17.75 25.13 -10.09
N ALA A 167 18.56 24.41 -10.89
CA ALA A 167 18.27 24.11 -12.29
C ALA A 167 16.92 23.38 -12.45
N PHE A 168 16.64 22.40 -11.59
CA PHE A 168 15.45 21.56 -11.69
C PHE A 168 14.36 21.85 -10.65
N HIS A 169 14.50 22.88 -9.82
CA HIS A 169 13.44 23.31 -8.90
C HIS A 169 12.50 24.32 -9.57
N VAL A 170 11.65 23.80 -10.45
CA VAL A 170 10.67 24.58 -11.21
C VAL A 170 9.32 23.89 -11.20
N LYS A 171 8.24 24.63 -11.48
CA LYS A 171 6.89 24.07 -11.49
C LYS A 171 6.81 22.84 -12.42
N ASN A 172 6.32 21.72 -11.89
CA ASN A 172 6.11 20.43 -12.58
C ASN A 172 7.38 19.71 -13.06
N ILE A 173 8.59 20.17 -12.70
CA ILE A 173 9.85 19.49 -13.01
C ILE A 173 10.66 19.38 -11.73
N GLY A 174 11.34 18.26 -11.57
CA GLY A 174 12.14 17.95 -10.38
C GLY A 174 13.18 16.89 -10.70
N LEU A 175 13.88 16.41 -9.68
CA LEU A 175 14.94 15.40 -9.84
C LEU A 175 14.45 14.07 -10.42
N THR A 176 13.16 13.77 -10.29
CA THR A 176 12.53 12.58 -10.89
C THR A 176 12.23 12.73 -12.38
N SER A 177 12.32 13.96 -12.93
CA SER A 177 12.04 14.23 -14.34
C SER A 177 13.03 13.54 -15.28
N ARG A 178 12.61 13.30 -16.52
CA ARG A 178 13.48 12.70 -17.54
C ARG A 178 14.64 13.65 -17.88
N GLU A 179 14.36 14.95 -17.92
CA GLU A 179 15.34 16.01 -18.18
C GLU A 179 16.43 16.06 -17.10
N ALA A 180 16.04 16.10 -15.82
CA ALA A 180 17.00 16.15 -14.71
C ALA A 180 17.92 14.93 -14.71
N ARG A 181 17.35 13.74 -14.90
CA ARG A 181 18.13 12.49 -14.96
C ARG A 181 19.09 12.49 -16.14
N ALA A 182 18.65 12.90 -17.33
CA ALA A 182 19.52 12.93 -18.52
C ALA A 182 20.69 13.91 -18.37
N VAL A 183 20.42 15.12 -17.87
CA VAL A 183 21.45 16.15 -17.69
C VAL A 183 22.43 15.76 -16.58
N LEU A 184 21.95 15.31 -15.42
CA LEU A 184 22.83 14.94 -14.30
C LEU A 184 23.61 13.65 -14.57
N GLN A 185 23.07 12.74 -15.39
CA GLN A 185 23.84 11.58 -15.85
C GLN A 185 25.02 12.00 -16.73
N ALA A 186 24.80 12.97 -17.62
CA ALA A 186 25.83 13.49 -18.53
C ALA A 186 26.85 14.40 -17.82
N ALA A 187 26.44 15.12 -16.78
CA ALA A 187 27.27 16.03 -16.01
C ALA A 187 26.93 15.95 -14.51
N PRO A 188 27.51 14.98 -13.79
CA PRO A 188 27.20 14.77 -12.37
C PRO A 188 27.92 15.74 -11.43
N THR A 189 28.85 16.55 -11.93
CA THR A 189 29.63 17.51 -11.13
C THR A 189 29.46 18.94 -11.64
N PRO A 190 29.66 19.97 -10.78
CA PRO A 190 29.66 21.36 -11.21
C PRO A 190 30.62 21.63 -12.38
N ALA A 191 31.86 21.12 -12.29
CA ALA A 191 32.87 21.29 -13.33
C ALA A 191 32.48 20.62 -14.66
N ALA A 192 31.83 19.44 -14.63
CA ALA A 192 31.32 18.79 -15.83
C ALA A 192 30.14 19.57 -16.43
N ALA A 193 29.27 20.11 -15.58
CA ALA A 193 28.07 20.83 -16.00
C ALA A 193 28.41 22.19 -16.65
N ALA A 194 29.41 22.90 -16.12
CA ALA A 194 29.91 24.16 -16.69
C ALA A 194 30.44 24.01 -18.12
N LYS A 195 30.96 22.82 -18.46
CA LYS A 195 31.47 22.48 -19.79
C LYS A 195 30.37 22.15 -20.81
N LEU A 196 29.12 21.97 -20.37
CA LEU A 196 28.02 21.67 -21.30
C LEU A 196 27.73 22.88 -22.20
N THR A 197 27.75 22.65 -23.50
CA THR A 197 27.34 23.64 -24.50
C THR A 197 25.81 23.70 -24.58
N THR A 198 25.28 24.84 -25.02
CA THR A 198 23.84 25.02 -25.26
C THR A 198 23.29 23.97 -26.23
N ARG A 199 24.07 23.64 -27.27
CA ARG A 199 23.75 22.56 -28.21
C ARG A 199 23.65 21.20 -27.51
N ARG A 200 24.62 20.84 -26.67
CA ARG A 200 24.58 19.55 -25.94
C ARG A 200 23.40 19.48 -24.97
N LEU A 201 23.10 20.58 -24.26
CA LEU A 201 21.93 20.67 -23.40
C LEU A 201 20.64 20.54 -24.20
N HIS A 202 20.55 21.18 -25.36
CA HIS A 202 19.42 21.04 -26.26
C HIS A 202 19.20 19.57 -26.68
N ASP A 203 20.27 18.86 -27.05
CA ASP A 203 20.19 17.46 -27.45
C ASP A 203 19.74 16.54 -26.30
N LEU A 204 20.28 16.72 -25.08
CA LEU A 204 19.90 15.97 -23.88
C LEU A 204 18.43 16.21 -23.50
N LEU A 205 17.96 17.46 -23.58
CA LEU A 205 16.57 17.80 -23.33
C LEU A 205 15.64 17.18 -24.37
N ARG A 206 16.02 17.23 -25.65
CA ARG A 206 15.23 16.61 -26.73
C ARG A 206 15.17 15.10 -26.57
N SER A 207 16.29 14.43 -26.31
CA SER A 207 16.33 12.96 -26.15
C SER A 207 15.61 12.46 -24.90
N SER A 208 15.49 13.30 -23.86
CA SER A 208 14.69 12.99 -22.66
C SER A 208 13.17 13.17 -22.85
N GLY A 209 12.74 13.63 -24.02
CA GLY A 209 11.34 13.73 -24.42
C GLY A 209 10.74 15.13 -24.33
N ARG A 210 11.53 16.16 -24.00
CA ARG A 210 11.05 17.54 -23.99
C ARG A 210 10.79 18.03 -25.42
N ARG A 211 9.59 18.57 -25.64
CA ARG A 211 9.13 19.06 -26.95
C ARG A 211 9.02 20.59 -27.06
N ARG A 212 8.88 21.30 -25.93
CA ARG A 212 8.61 22.74 -25.88
C ARG A 212 9.73 23.49 -25.17
N ASN A 213 9.98 24.73 -25.60
CA ASN A 213 10.90 25.68 -24.97
C ASN A 213 12.30 25.10 -24.71
N ILE A 214 12.81 24.27 -25.64
CA ILE A 214 14.09 23.57 -25.45
C ILE A 214 15.25 24.57 -25.40
N GLY A 215 15.29 25.53 -26.34
CA GLY A 215 16.32 26.57 -26.40
C GLY A 215 16.39 27.38 -25.11
N THR A 216 15.27 27.98 -24.68
CA THR A 216 15.17 28.74 -23.43
C THR A 216 15.61 27.93 -22.21
N TRP A 217 15.32 26.63 -22.19
CA TRP A 217 15.76 25.75 -21.11
C TRP A 217 17.26 25.46 -21.17
N ALA A 218 17.80 25.19 -22.36
CA ALA A 218 19.23 24.96 -22.54
C ALA A 218 20.05 26.18 -22.13
N GLU A 219 19.63 27.38 -22.54
CA GLU A 219 20.24 28.66 -22.15
C GLU A 219 20.19 28.86 -20.63
N ARG A 220 18.99 28.69 -20.02
CA ARG A 220 18.84 28.80 -18.57
C ARG A 220 19.75 27.83 -17.81
N LEU A 221 19.79 26.57 -18.22
CA LEU A 221 20.64 25.56 -17.57
C LEU A 221 22.12 25.92 -17.72
N GLN A 222 22.55 26.35 -18.90
CA GLN A 222 23.93 26.76 -19.13
C GLN A 222 24.33 27.95 -18.25
N THR A 223 23.48 28.99 -18.20
CA THR A 223 23.73 30.17 -17.35
C THR A 223 23.85 29.76 -15.88
N LEU A 224 22.97 28.89 -15.39
CA LEU A 224 23.04 28.39 -14.01
C LEU A 224 24.30 27.57 -13.75
N PHE A 225 24.69 26.69 -14.67
CA PHE A 225 25.86 25.82 -14.49
C PHE A 225 27.20 26.55 -14.66
N ARG A 226 27.23 27.69 -15.33
CA ARG A 226 28.42 28.57 -15.45
C ARG A 226 28.46 29.71 -14.43
N GLY A 227 27.43 29.83 -13.60
CA GLY A 227 27.44 30.77 -12.49
C GLY A 227 28.55 30.45 -11.48
N GLU A 228 28.88 31.41 -10.63
CA GLU A 228 29.82 31.22 -9.53
C GLU A 228 29.17 30.44 -8.40
N HIS A 229 29.82 29.37 -7.94
CA HIS A 229 29.33 28.49 -6.87
C HIS A 229 30.47 28.11 -5.93
N LEU A 230 30.12 27.72 -4.70
CA LEU A 230 31.08 27.07 -3.81
C LEU A 230 31.42 25.68 -4.35
N HIS A 231 32.70 25.34 -4.29
CA HIS A 231 33.25 24.08 -4.79
C HIS A 231 33.87 23.26 -3.67
N GLN A 232 33.78 21.94 -3.80
CA GLN A 232 34.63 21.03 -3.04
C GLN A 232 36.00 20.89 -3.75
N LEU A 233 36.95 20.22 -3.10
CA LEU A 233 38.19 19.83 -3.78
C LEU A 233 37.87 18.94 -5.01
N PRO A 234 38.60 19.05 -6.14
CA PRO A 234 38.25 18.38 -7.39
C PRO A 234 38.04 16.86 -7.26
N LEU A 235 38.93 16.16 -6.57
CA LEU A 235 38.82 14.71 -6.36
C LEU A 235 37.60 14.33 -5.51
N VAL A 236 37.20 15.20 -4.58
CA VAL A 236 35.99 15.01 -3.76
C VAL A 236 34.73 15.22 -4.60
N GLU A 237 34.68 16.26 -5.45
CA GLU A 237 33.57 16.44 -6.40
C GLU A 237 33.43 15.27 -7.37
N GLU A 238 34.54 14.72 -7.87
CA GLU A 238 34.52 13.54 -8.74
C GLU A 238 33.96 12.31 -8.02
N ALA A 239 34.37 12.07 -6.77
CA ALA A 239 33.86 10.96 -5.96
C ALA A 239 32.36 11.12 -5.67
N LEU A 240 31.92 12.32 -5.27
CA LEU A 240 30.50 12.64 -5.04
C LEU A 240 29.69 12.54 -6.35
N GLY A 241 30.27 12.93 -7.48
CA GLY A 241 29.69 12.75 -8.81
C GLY A 241 29.47 11.27 -9.17
N ARG A 242 30.42 10.39 -8.86
CA ARG A 242 30.25 8.94 -9.05
C ARG A 242 29.14 8.37 -8.15
N GLN A 243 29.07 8.82 -6.90
CA GLN A 243 27.97 8.45 -6.00
C GLN A 243 26.62 8.93 -6.52
N ALA A 244 26.54 10.16 -7.05
CA ALA A 244 25.33 10.71 -7.67
C ALA A 244 24.90 9.89 -8.90
N GLN A 245 25.84 9.44 -9.74
CA GLN A 245 25.55 8.55 -10.86
C GLN A 245 24.98 7.19 -10.41
N ALA A 246 25.51 6.60 -9.34
CA ALA A 246 24.97 5.36 -8.78
C ALA A 246 23.53 5.54 -8.26
N LEU A 247 23.24 6.66 -7.61
CA LEU A 247 21.86 7.01 -7.19
C LEU A 247 20.95 7.27 -8.40
N LEU A 248 21.46 7.94 -9.45
CA LEU A 248 20.73 8.20 -10.69
C LEU A 248 20.36 6.91 -11.43
N LEU A 249 21.24 5.90 -11.45
CA LEU A 249 20.96 4.60 -12.03
C LEU A 249 19.77 3.92 -11.32
N GLN A 250 19.79 3.90 -9.99
CA GLN A 250 18.69 3.35 -9.20
C GLN A 250 17.39 4.16 -9.38
N LEU A 251 17.49 5.50 -9.38
CA LEU A 251 16.36 6.37 -9.63
C LEU A 251 15.79 6.15 -11.04
N TYR A 252 16.65 5.83 -12.01
CA TYR A 252 16.23 5.52 -13.37
C TYR A 252 15.33 4.28 -13.42
N ALA A 253 15.82 3.18 -12.83
CA ALA A 253 15.09 1.93 -12.71
C ALA A 253 13.77 2.11 -11.94
N ALA A 254 13.79 2.85 -10.82
CA ALA A 254 12.60 3.08 -10.01
C ALA A 254 11.50 3.88 -10.75
N CYS A 255 11.87 4.92 -11.51
CA CYS A 255 10.88 5.63 -12.34
C CYS A 255 10.32 4.73 -13.44
N ARG A 256 11.17 3.94 -14.13
CA ARG A 256 10.71 3.02 -15.18
C ARG A 256 9.73 1.99 -14.63
N ALA A 257 10.10 1.33 -13.53
CA ALA A 257 9.22 0.38 -12.86
C ALA A 257 7.89 1.02 -12.45
N ALA A 258 7.91 2.26 -11.93
CA ALA A 258 6.69 2.95 -11.55
C ALA A 258 5.76 3.27 -12.74
N ASP A 259 6.33 3.58 -13.91
CA ASP A 259 5.60 3.87 -15.14
C ASP A 259 5.04 2.56 -15.74
N GLU A 260 5.88 1.54 -15.93
CA GLU A 260 5.51 0.22 -16.49
C GLU A 260 4.44 -0.50 -15.64
N LEU A 261 4.62 -0.50 -14.31
CA LEU A 261 3.62 -1.07 -13.40
C LEU A 261 2.34 -0.24 -13.35
N SER A 262 2.39 1.07 -13.65
CA SER A 262 1.18 1.89 -13.75
C SER A 262 0.34 1.46 -14.94
N GLU A 263 0.96 1.23 -16.10
CA GLU A 263 0.29 0.76 -17.31
C GLU A 263 -0.35 -0.62 -17.08
N ALA A 264 0.42 -1.58 -16.58
CA ALA A 264 -0.09 -2.92 -16.27
C ALA A 264 -1.22 -2.92 -15.22
N THR A 265 -1.09 -2.08 -14.18
CA THR A 265 -2.14 -1.95 -13.15
C THR A 265 -3.42 -1.39 -13.74
N SER A 266 -3.33 -0.35 -14.59
CA SER A 266 -4.49 0.26 -15.24
C SER A 266 -5.18 -0.71 -16.21
N GLU A 267 -4.41 -1.45 -17.01
CA GLU A 267 -4.93 -2.46 -17.93
C GLU A 267 -5.72 -3.55 -17.19
N ALA A 268 -5.14 -4.14 -16.13
CA ALA A 268 -5.83 -5.14 -15.32
C ALA A 268 -7.06 -4.56 -14.62
N PHE A 269 -6.97 -3.32 -14.14
CA PHE A 269 -8.09 -2.65 -13.48
C PHE A 269 -9.28 -2.42 -14.43
N HIS A 270 -9.04 -2.04 -15.70
CA HIS A 270 -10.11 -1.85 -16.69
C HIS A 270 -10.88 -3.12 -17.01
N GLN A 271 -10.28 -4.29 -16.82
CA GLN A 271 -10.95 -5.58 -17.02
C GLN A 271 -11.89 -5.93 -15.85
N HIS A 272 -11.78 -5.26 -14.71
CA HIS A 272 -12.55 -5.60 -13.52
C HIS A 272 -13.98 -5.03 -13.58
N PRO A 273 -15.03 -5.82 -13.24
CA PRO A 273 -16.43 -5.35 -13.29
C PRO A 273 -16.70 -4.07 -12.48
N ASP A 274 -16.05 -3.94 -11.32
CA ASP A 274 -16.20 -2.76 -10.45
C ASP A 274 -15.47 -1.51 -10.95
N ALA A 275 -14.68 -1.57 -12.04
CA ALA A 275 -13.89 -0.44 -12.51
C ALA A 275 -14.76 0.80 -12.74
N ALA A 276 -15.91 0.62 -13.41
CA ALA A 276 -16.86 1.69 -13.70
C ALA A 276 -17.47 2.31 -12.44
N VAL A 277 -17.78 1.48 -11.43
CA VAL A 277 -18.27 1.97 -10.13
C VAL A 277 -17.18 2.78 -9.43
N VAL A 278 -15.96 2.26 -9.36
CA VAL A 278 -14.84 2.92 -8.70
C VAL A 278 -14.47 4.25 -9.38
N THR A 279 -14.42 4.29 -10.71
CA THR A 279 -14.05 5.50 -11.48
C THR A 279 -15.18 6.53 -11.58
N SER A 280 -16.42 6.16 -11.22
CA SER A 280 -17.53 7.13 -11.14
C SER A 280 -17.36 8.15 -9.99
N PHE A 281 -16.51 7.84 -9.01
CA PHE A 281 -16.26 8.73 -7.87
C PHE A 281 -15.31 9.89 -8.23
N PRO A 282 -15.57 11.11 -7.71
CA PRO A 282 -14.70 12.25 -7.97
C PRO A 282 -13.29 11.99 -7.40
N GLY A 283 -12.29 12.14 -8.27
CA GLY A 283 -10.88 11.97 -7.90
C GLY A 283 -10.35 10.53 -7.93
N LEU A 284 -11.18 9.53 -8.25
CA LEU A 284 -10.72 8.16 -8.55
C LEU A 284 -10.58 7.98 -10.06
N ALA A 285 -9.34 8.06 -10.54
CA ALA A 285 -8.95 7.60 -11.87
C ALA A 285 -8.29 6.22 -11.77
N ASP A 286 -8.04 5.58 -12.91
CA ASP A 286 -7.55 4.19 -13.04
C ASP A 286 -6.56 3.76 -11.97
N LEU A 287 -5.42 4.45 -11.84
CA LEU A 287 -4.37 4.04 -10.92
C LEU A 287 -4.78 4.16 -9.44
N THR A 288 -5.45 5.24 -9.06
CA THR A 288 -5.90 5.43 -7.67
C THR A 288 -7.08 4.50 -7.37
N GLY A 289 -7.96 4.26 -8.34
CA GLY A 289 -9.06 3.30 -8.29
C GLY A 289 -8.55 1.88 -8.07
N ALA A 290 -7.58 1.45 -8.89
CA ALA A 290 -6.92 0.15 -8.76
C ALA A 290 -6.27 -0.04 -7.39
N ARG A 291 -5.58 0.99 -6.86
CA ARG A 291 -4.99 0.94 -5.51
C ARG A 291 -6.03 0.83 -4.40
N VAL A 292 -7.21 1.45 -4.56
CA VAL A 292 -8.31 1.30 -3.61
C VAL A 292 -8.90 -0.10 -3.72
N LEU A 293 -9.22 -0.56 -4.93
CA LEU A 293 -9.78 -1.89 -5.19
C LEU A 293 -8.85 -3.01 -4.70
N ALA A 294 -7.54 -2.88 -4.91
CA ALA A 294 -6.50 -3.80 -4.42
C ALA A 294 -6.55 -4.04 -2.90
N GLU A 295 -6.95 -3.04 -2.12
CA GLU A 295 -7.03 -3.15 -0.66
C GLU A 295 -8.44 -3.46 -0.15
N LEU A 296 -9.47 -3.14 -0.93
CA LEU A 296 -10.86 -3.50 -0.64
C LEU A 296 -11.16 -4.96 -1.00
N GLY A 297 -10.57 -5.49 -2.07
CA GLY A 297 -11.01 -6.75 -2.68
C GLY A 297 -12.34 -6.61 -3.39
N ASP A 298 -12.82 -7.71 -3.96
CA ASP A 298 -14.13 -7.81 -4.62
C ASP A 298 -15.09 -8.76 -3.89
N ASP A 299 -14.63 -9.45 -2.84
CA ASP A 299 -15.49 -10.18 -1.90
C ASP A 299 -16.41 -9.22 -1.13
N ARG A 300 -17.71 -9.24 -1.48
CA ARG A 300 -18.75 -8.42 -0.85
C ARG A 300 -18.97 -8.73 0.62
N ALA A 301 -18.65 -9.94 1.09
CA ALA A 301 -18.80 -10.35 2.48
C ALA A 301 -17.59 -9.99 3.37
N ARG A 302 -16.48 -9.53 2.79
CA ARG A 302 -15.24 -9.21 3.51
C ARG A 302 -15.43 -8.20 4.65
N PHE A 303 -16.33 -7.24 4.47
CA PHE A 303 -16.68 -6.25 5.47
C PHE A 303 -18.15 -6.37 5.85
N THR A 304 -18.42 -6.62 7.12
CA THR A 304 -19.78 -6.70 7.68
C THR A 304 -20.61 -5.43 7.40
N ASP A 305 -19.96 -4.27 7.47
CA ASP A 305 -20.58 -2.98 7.16
C ASP A 305 -19.53 -1.93 6.73
N ALA A 306 -20.01 -0.77 6.30
CA ALA A 306 -19.15 0.36 5.94
C ALA A 306 -18.31 0.88 7.12
N ARG A 307 -18.73 0.66 8.38
CA ARG A 307 -17.97 1.08 9.57
C ARG A 307 -16.71 0.24 9.72
N ALA A 308 -16.81 -1.07 9.48
CA ALA A 308 -15.70 -2.00 9.47
C ALA A 308 -14.67 -1.62 8.39
N LEU A 309 -15.12 -1.31 7.18
CA LEU A 309 -14.23 -0.82 6.10
C LEU A 309 -13.54 0.49 6.50
N LYS A 310 -14.27 1.46 7.04
CA LYS A 310 -13.69 2.74 7.49
C LYS A 310 -12.66 2.57 8.61
N ALA A 311 -12.88 1.61 9.51
CA ALA A 311 -11.91 1.25 10.55
C ALA A 311 -10.67 0.59 9.96
N TYR A 312 -10.85 -0.34 9.02
CA TYR A 312 -9.75 -1.01 8.28
C TYR A 312 -8.86 0.00 7.52
N ALA A 313 -9.48 0.96 6.84
CA ALA A 313 -8.79 2.05 6.13
C ALA A 313 -8.15 3.09 7.06
N GLY A 314 -8.48 3.06 8.36
CA GLY A 314 -8.10 4.10 9.32
C GLY A 314 -8.69 5.49 9.04
N ALA A 315 -9.81 5.53 8.31
CA ALA A 315 -10.61 6.72 8.09
C ALA A 315 -11.53 7.02 9.29
N ALA A 316 -11.93 5.98 10.03
CA ALA A 316 -12.68 6.14 11.29
C ALA A 316 -11.73 6.43 12.46
N PRO A 317 -12.04 7.42 13.33
CA PRO A 317 -11.25 7.68 14.53
C PRO A 317 -11.41 6.56 15.57
N ILE A 318 -10.57 6.60 16.60
CA ILE A 318 -10.72 5.79 17.82
C ILE A 318 -11.12 6.73 18.94
N THR A 319 -12.32 6.51 19.50
CA THR A 319 -12.74 7.19 20.71
C THR A 319 -12.23 6.42 21.92
N ARG A 320 -11.41 7.06 22.75
CA ARG A 320 -11.04 6.57 24.08
C ARG A 320 -11.88 7.31 25.11
N ALA A 321 -12.82 6.60 25.70
CA ALA A 321 -13.64 7.09 26.80
C ALA A 321 -13.22 6.40 28.09
N SER A 322 -13.01 7.18 29.15
CA SER A 322 -12.99 6.74 30.54
C SER A 322 -14.07 7.50 31.31
N GLY A 323 -14.42 7.05 32.51
CA GLY A 323 -15.44 7.74 33.34
C GLY A 323 -15.18 9.23 33.61
N LYS A 324 -13.97 9.75 33.30
CA LYS A 324 -13.60 11.17 33.47
C LYS A 324 -13.09 11.85 32.20
N SER A 325 -12.97 11.14 31.07
CA SER A 325 -12.35 11.72 29.86
C SER A 325 -12.89 11.12 28.57
N LEU A 326 -13.07 11.97 27.55
CA LEU A 326 -13.43 11.57 26.19
C LEU A 326 -12.39 12.16 25.23
N VAL A 327 -11.56 11.31 24.64
CA VAL A 327 -10.51 11.74 23.71
C VAL A 327 -10.63 10.99 22.40
N VAL A 328 -10.68 11.73 21.29
CA VAL A 328 -10.76 11.18 19.95
C VAL A 328 -9.37 11.15 19.32
N HIS A 329 -8.84 9.95 19.08
CA HIS A 329 -7.53 9.73 18.49
C HIS A 329 -7.62 9.28 17.03
N HIS A 330 -6.58 9.55 16.26
CA HIS A 330 -6.41 8.92 14.96
C HIS A 330 -5.97 7.46 15.12
N ARG A 331 -6.46 6.59 14.24
CA ARG A 331 -6.10 5.17 14.22
C ARG A 331 -4.67 4.98 13.69
N LYS A 332 -3.83 4.28 14.46
CA LYS A 332 -2.46 3.91 14.08
C LYS A 332 -2.39 2.55 13.35
N VAL A 333 -3.09 1.54 13.87
CA VAL A 333 -3.20 0.20 13.24
C VAL A 333 -4.29 0.22 12.18
N LYS A 334 -3.90 0.19 10.91
CA LYS A 334 -4.76 0.29 9.72
C LYS A 334 -4.03 -0.24 8.49
N ASN A 335 -4.76 -0.44 7.40
CA ASN A 335 -4.15 -0.64 6.10
C ASN A 335 -3.45 0.66 5.63
N GLN A 336 -2.12 0.66 5.60
CA GLN A 336 -1.34 1.86 5.26
C GLN A 336 -1.47 2.24 3.77
N ARG A 337 -1.64 1.25 2.89
CA ARG A 337 -1.78 1.49 1.44
C ARG A 337 -3.11 2.15 1.12
N LEU A 338 -4.19 1.64 1.69
CA LEU A 338 -5.52 2.24 1.57
C LEU A 338 -5.57 3.62 2.22
N ALA A 339 -4.90 3.82 3.35
CA ALA A 339 -4.81 5.14 3.98
C ALA A 339 -4.03 6.15 3.11
N ALA A 340 -2.95 5.71 2.47
CA ALA A 340 -2.17 6.54 1.55
C ALA A 340 -2.95 6.88 0.28
N ALA A 341 -3.60 5.89 -0.34
CA ALA A 341 -4.48 6.09 -1.49
C ALA A 341 -5.67 6.99 -1.13
N GLY A 342 -6.29 6.78 0.03
CA GLY A 342 -7.42 7.55 0.54
C GLY A 342 -7.09 9.02 0.79
N TYR A 343 -5.88 9.35 1.25
CA TYR A 343 -5.44 10.73 1.39
C TYR A 343 -5.37 11.44 0.03
N VAL A 344 -4.77 10.79 -0.97
CA VAL A 344 -4.67 11.33 -2.34
C VAL A 344 -6.05 11.45 -2.98
N TRP A 345 -6.90 10.44 -2.82
CA TRP A 345 -8.27 10.45 -3.32
C TRP A 345 -9.08 11.60 -2.71
N ALA A 346 -9.11 11.76 -1.39
CA ALA A 346 -9.87 12.83 -0.75
C ALA A 346 -9.38 14.23 -1.14
N PHE A 347 -8.08 14.39 -1.42
CA PHE A 347 -7.55 15.65 -1.95
C PHE A 347 -8.01 15.89 -3.39
N ALA A 348 -7.93 14.86 -4.25
CA ALA A 348 -8.36 14.93 -5.64
C ALA A 348 -9.88 15.18 -5.77
N SER A 349 -10.68 14.63 -4.86
CA SER A 349 -12.14 14.79 -4.86
C SER A 349 -12.59 16.22 -4.57
N LEU A 350 -11.73 17.08 -4.01
CA LEU A 350 -12.07 18.50 -3.70
C LEU A 350 -12.34 19.35 -4.95
N ARG A 351 -12.16 18.80 -6.15
CA ARG A 351 -12.59 19.43 -7.41
C ARG A 351 -14.11 19.34 -7.62
N ALA A 352 -14.78 18.40 -6.95
CA ALA A 352 -16.23 18.25 -6.98
C ALA A 352 -16.90 19.05 -5.85
N PRO A 353 -18.10 19.62 -6.09
CA PRO A 353 -18.74 20.58 -5.18
C PRO A 353 -19.09 19.99 -3.80
N GLY A 354 -19.60 18.77 -3.73
CA GLY A 354 -20.02 18.07 -2.50
C GLY A 354 -18.85 17.74 -1.59
N PRO A 355 -17.82 16.99 -2.03
CA PRO A 355 -16.61 16.76 -1.24
C PRO A 355 -15.93 18.07 -0.82
N ARG A 356 -15.93 19.09 -1.70
CA ARG A 356 -15.38 20.41 -1.37
C ARG A 356 -16.14 21.09 -0.24
N ALA A 357 -17.46 21.16 -0.34
CA ALA A 357 -18.30 21.77 0.69
C ALA A 357 -18.19 21.03 2.02
N HIS A 358 -18.12 19.69 1.99
CA HIS A 358 -17.90 18.88 3.20
C HIS A 358 -16.53 19.15 3.83
N TYR A 359 -15.46 19.20 3.03
CA TYR A 359 -14.11 19.52 3.50
C TYR A 359 -14.02 20.93 4.11
N ASP A 360 -14.55 21.95 3.41
CA ASP A 360 -14.50 23.34 3.87
C ASP A 360 -15.28 23.50 5.19
N ARG A 361 -16.44 22.86 5.32
CA ARG A 361 -17.17 22.83 6.58
C ARG A 361 -16.34 22.26 7.72
N ARG A 362 -15.64 21.13 7.51
CA ARG A 362 -14.76 20.55 8.54
C ARG A 362 -13.62 21.51 8.91
N ARG A 363 -13.05 22.22 7.93
CA ARG A 363 -12.04 23.26 8.18
C ARG A 363 -12.57 24.40 9.03
N THR A 364 -13.78 24.89 8.74
CA THR A 364 -14.46 25.93 9.51
C THR A 364 -14.81 25.47 10.93
N GLU A 365 -15.17 24.20 11.12
CA GLU A 365 -15.41 23.57 12.43
C GLU A 365 -14.11 23.32 13.23
N GLY A 366 -12.94 23.69 12.71
CA GLY A 366 -11.65 23.62 13.42
C GLY A 366 -10.76 22.43 13.08
N ASP A 367 -11.17 21.51 12.18
CA ASP A 367 -10.28 20.42 11.75
C ASP A 367 -9.07 20.97 11.01
N ARG A 368 -7.86 20.51 11.35
CA ARG A 368 -6.66 20.71 10.52
C ARG A 368 -6.84 20.08 9.14
N HIS A 369 -6.08 20.53 8.14
CA HIS A 369 -6.13 20.03 6.75
C HIS A 369 -6.20 18.49 6.65
N SER A 370 -5.26 17.78 7.28
CA SER A 370 -5.21 16.31 7.23
C SER A 370 -6.38 15.63 7.95
N SER A 371 -6.96 16.28 8.96
CA SER A 371 -8.16 15.78 9.65
C SER A 371 -9.40 15.95 8.79
N ALA A 372 -9.57 17.13 8.16
CA ALA A 372 -10.68 17.41 7.25
C ALA A 372 -10.64 16.49 6.02
N LEU A 373 -9.45 16.24 5.43
CA LEU A 373 -9.29 15.27 4.35
C LEU A 373 -9.66 13.84 4.80
N ARG A 374 -9.24 13.41 5.98
CA ARG A 374 -9.60 12.08 6.51
C ARG A 374 -11.10 11.94 6.72
N ASN A 375 -11.77 13.00 7.18
CA ASN A 375 -13.22 13.01 7.33
C ASN A 375 -13.93 12.94 5.97
N THR A 376 -13.41 13.64 4.97
CA THR A 376 -13.88 13.57 3.57
C THR A 376 -13.70 12.16 3.00
N PHE A 377 -12.52 11.57 3.17
CA PHE A 377 -12.24 10.17 2.82
C PHE A 377 -13.20 9.21 3.52
N ASN A 378 -13.47 9.40 4.81
CA ASN A 378 -14.41 8.57 5.56
C ASN A 378 -15.82 8.60 4.95
N ARG A 379 -16.31 9.78 4.55
CA ARG A 379 -17.63 9.91 3.90
C ARG A 379 -17.63 9.16 2.56
N LEU A 380 -16.67 9.47 1.69
CA LEU A 380 -16.55 8.89 0.36
C LEU A 380 -16.41 7.36 0.39
N LEU A 381 -15.60 6.82 1.31
CA LEU A 381 -15.41 5.39 1.47
C LEU A 381 -16.70 4.67 1.89
N GLY A 382 -17.56 5.33 2.67
CA GLY A 382 -18.88 4.79 3.01
C GLY A 382 -19.81 4.74 1.80
N CYS A 383 -19.78 5.78 0.96
CA CYS A 383 -20.53 5.81 -0.29
C CYS A 383 -20.02 4.73 -1.25
N LEU A 384 -18.69 4.58 -1.41
CA LEU A 384 -18.08 3.57 -2.26
C LEU A 384 -18.47 2.16 -1.83
N HIS A 385 -18.45 1.87 -0.52
CA HIS A 385 -18.92 0.59 0.00
C HIS A 385 -20.35 0.29 -0.45
N HIS A 386 -21.27 1.25 -0.30
CA HIS A 386 -22.66 1.06 -0.71
C HIS A 386 -22.79 0.87 -2.24
N CYS A 387 -22.14 1.72 -3.03
CA CYS A 387 -22.10 1.62 -4.48
C CYS A 387 -21.60 0.25 -4.97
N LEU A 388 -20.55 -0.30 -4.35
CA LEU A 388 -20.02 -1.62 -4.70
C LEU A 388 -20.99 -2.76 -4.33
N GLN A 389 -21.65 -2.69 -3.17
CA GLN A 389 -22.63 -3.70 -2.74
C GLN A 389 -23.83 -3.77 -3.68
N GLU A 390 -24.34 -2.61 -4.10
CA GLU A 390 -25.55 -2.52 -4.94
C GLU A 390 -25.24 -2.50 -6.45
N GLY A 391 -23.95 -2.48 -6.84
CA GLY A 391 -23.55 -2.37 -8.25
C GLY A 391 -23.94 -1.03 -8.91
N MET A 392 -23.94 0.07 -8.14
CA MET A 392 -24.41 1.38 -8.59
C MET A 392 -23.26 2.38 -8.75
N ILE A 393 -23.36 3.26 -9.73
CA ILE A 393 -22.42 4.38 -9.89
C ILE A 393 -22.67 5.48 -8.85
N TYR A 394 -21.65 6.28 -8.59
CA TYR A 394 -21.68 7.40 -7.67
C TYR A 394 -22.70 8.46 -8.09
N ASN A 395 -23.50 8.94 -7.12
CA ASN A 395 -24.40 10.08 -7.28
C ASN A 395 -24.09 11.15 -6.22
N GLU A 396 -23.66 12.32 -6.68
CA GLU A 396 -23.27 13.46 -5.83
C GLU A 396 -24.41 13.90 -4.89
N HIS A 397 -25.65 13.96 -5.37
CA HIS A 397 -26.79 14.44 -4.58
C HIS A 397 -27.20 13.47 -3.47
N VAL A 398 -26.93 12.17 -3.65
CA VAL A 398 -27.15 11.16 -2.61
C VAL A 398 -25.98 11.16 -1.62
N ALA A 399 -24.75 11.26 -2.12
CA ALA A 399 -23.55 11.26 -1.29
C ALA A 399 -23.42 12.52 -0.42
N PHE A 400 -23.81 13.67 -0.97
CA PHE A 400 -23.75 15.00 -0.33
C PHE A 400 -25.08 15.74 -0.57
N PRO A 401 -26.15 15.36 0.15
CA PRO A 401 -27.46 15.97 -0.03
C PRO A 401 -27.40 17.48 0.26
N PRO A 402 -28.00 18.32 -0.60
CA PRO A 402 -28.13 19.74 -0.32
C PRO A 402 -28.92 19.90 0.98
N ARG A 403 -28.42 20.71 1.90
CA ARG A 403 -29.15 20.97 3.14
C ARG A 403 -30.45 21.68 2.80
N SER A 404 -31.58 21.18 3.30
CA SER A 404 -32.78 21.99 3.46
C SER A 404 -32.40 23.22 4.29
N LYS A 405 -32.60 24.42 3.74
CA LYS A 405 -32.51 25.65 4.55
C LYS A 405 -33.47 25.45 5.72
N ALA A 406 -32.95 25.38 6.95
CA ALA A 406 -33.81 25.50 8.12
C ALA A 406 -34.49 26.86 7.99
N THR A 407 -35.81 26.84 7.83
CA THR A 407 -36.64 28.03 7.97
C THR A 407 -36.32 28.66 9.32
N ALA A 408 -35.97 29.95 9.26
CA ALA A 408 -35.56 30.76 10.40
C ALA A 408 -36.67 30.88 11.44
#